data_AF-A0A920M8W0-F1
#
_entry.id   AF-A0A920M8W0-F1
#
_cell.length_a   1.000
_cell.length_b   1.000
_cell.length_c   1.000
_cell.angle_alpha   90.00
_cell.angle_beta   90.00
_cell.angle_gamma   90.00
#
_symmetry.space_group_name_H-M   'P 1'
#
loop_
_entity.id
_entity.type
_entity.pdbx_description
1 polymer ?
#
loop_
_entity_poly.entity_id
_entity_poly.type
_entity_poly.pdbx_seq_one_letter_code
_entity_poly.pdbx_strand_id
1 'polypeptide(L)' 'MKALGPRDAGAAMAVNEDGVVSGSVSGGCVEGAVVTEALEIIESGERKTVSFGYSDDEAFAVGLTCGGTINLYIEPFDW' A
#
# COMPACT_ATOMS: atom_id res chain seq x y z
N MET A 1 7.39 -21.46 6.05
CA MET A 1 7.70 -20.02 5.98
C MET A 1 6.77 -19.41 4.95
N LYS A 2 5.78 -18.59 5.36
CA LYS A 2 4.91 -17.86 4.43
C LYS A 2 5.60 -16.52 4.16
N ALA A 3 6.05 -16.30 2.94
CA ALA A 3 6.59 -15.01 2.53
C ALA A 3 5.50 -13.94 2.68
N LEU A 4 5.86 -12.78 3.25
CA LEU A 4 4.99 -11.61 3.31
C LEU A 4 4.93 -11.03 1.89
N GLY A 5 3.87 -11.38 1.16
CA GLY A 5 3.57 -10.82 -0.17
C GLY A 5 2.27 -10.02 -0.13
N PRO A 6 1.92 -9.31 -1.22
CA PRO A 6 0.64 -8.60 -1.34
C PRO A 6 -0.52 -9.45 -0.84
N ARG A 7 -1.39 -8.87 -0.02
CA ARG A 7 -2.58 -9.59 0.43
C ARG A 7 -3.51 -9.81 -0.77
N ASP A 8 -4.38 -10.82 -0.68
CA ASP A 8 -5.37 -11.09 -1.72
C ASP A 8 -6.23 -9.85 -2.02
N ALA A 9 -6.75 -9.77 -3.25
CA ALA A 9 -7.66 -8.71 -3.65
C ALA A 9 -8.83 -8.57 -2.65
N GLY A 10 -9.09 -7.34 -2.20
CA GLY A 10 -10.05 -7.06 -1.14
C GLY A 10 -9.42 -6.80 0.24
N ALA A 11 -8.10 -6.98 0.39
CA ALA A 11 -7.40 -6.37 1.52
C ALA A 11 -7.51 -4.86 1.49
N ALA A 12 -7.82 -4.27 2.65
CA ALA A 12 -8.08 -2.84 2.79
C ALA A 12 -7.26 -2.25 3.93
N MET A 13 -6.98 -0.95 3.79
CA MET A 13 -6.31 -0.12 4.77
C MET A 13 -7.05 1.21 4.82
N ALA A 14 -7.31 1.70 6.04
CA ALA A 14 -7.86 3.00 6.30
C ALA A 14 -6.81 3.86 7.01
N VAL A 15 -6.75 5.13 6.64
CA VAL A 15 -5.85 6.14 7.21
C VAL A 15 -6.70 7.36 7.55
N ASN A 16 -6.55 7.92 8.75
CA ASN A 16 -7.19 9.18 9.10
C ASN A 16 -6.25 10.37 8.89
N GLU A 17 -6.75 11.59 9.08
CA GLU A 17 -6.00 12.84 8.89
C GLU A 17 -4.77 12.95 9.81
N ASP A 18 -4.79 12.27 10.97
CA ASP A 18 -3.66 12.19 11.90
C ASP A 18 -2.60 11.13 11.51
N GLY A 19 -2.81 10.43 10.39
CA GLY A 19 -1.95 9.32 9.93
C GLY A 19 -2.13 8.01 10.71
N VAL A 20 -3.19 7.88 11.51
CA VAL A 20 -3.52 6.63 12.22
C VAL A 20 -4.05 5.61 11.22
N VAL A 21 -3.50 4.40 11.29
CA VAL A 21 -3.76 3.31 10.35
C VAL A 21 -4.62 2.21 10.97
N SER A 22 -5.57 1.69 10.20
CA SER A 22 -6.29 0.45 10.48
C SER A 22 -6.29 -0.47 9.26
N GLY A 23 -6.04 -1.76 9.47
CA GLY A 23 -5.92 -2.74 8.38
C GLY A 23 -4.54 -2.79 7.74
N SER A 24 -4.43 -3.47 6.59
CA SER A 24 -3.16 -3.63 5.86
C SER A 24 -3.46 -4.18 4.46
N VAL A 25 -2.69 -3.70 3.47
CA VAL A 25 -2.80 -4.10 2.07
C VAL A 25 -1.69 -5.08 1.63
N SER A 26 -0.54 -5.09 2.33
CA SER A 26 0.60 -5.96 1.98
C SER A 26 1.18 -6.74 3.17
N GLY A 27 1.17 -6.13 4.35
CA GLY A 27 1.79 -6.64 5.58
C GLY A 27 3.27 -6.28 5.71
N GLY A 28 3.76 -5.22 5.05
CA GLY A 28 5.20 -4.95 4.94
C GLY A 28 5.59 -3.54 4.46
N CYS A 29 6.46 -3.48 3.46
CA CYS A 29 7.20 -2.26 3.10
C CYS A 29 6.37 -1.17 2.38
N VAL A 30 5.14 -1.50 1.94
CA VAL A 30 4.33 -0.61 1.10
C VAL A 30 3.44 0.31 1.92
N GLU A 31 3.14 -0.07 3.17
CA GLU A 31 2.23 0.63 4.08
C GLU A 31 2.59 2.09 4.27
N GLY A 32 3.88 2.41 4.46
CA GLY A 32 4.32 3.79 4.67
C GLY A 32 4.04 4.69 3.45
N ALA A 33 4.26 4.17 2.24
CA ALA A 33 3.95 4.90 1.01
C ALA A 33 2.44 5.11 0.84
N VAL A 34 1.63 4.10 1.19
CA VAL A 34 0.17 4.20 1.14
C VAL A 34 -0.36 5.26 2.11
N VAL A 35 0.24 5.41 3.31
CA VAL A 35 -0.12 6.48 4.24
C VAL A 35 0.12 7.85 3.62
N THR A 36 1.28 8.08 3.00
CA THR A 36 1.59 9.36 2.34
C THR A 36 0.58 9.67 1.25
N GLU A 37 0.30 8.72 0.36
CA GLU A 37 -0.68 8.89 -0.72
C GLU A 37 -2.09 9.16 -0.17
N ALA A 38 -2.48 8.48 0.93
CA ALA A 38 -3.78 8.67 1.56
C ALA A 38 -3.93 10.07 2.18
N LEU A 39 -2.89 10.60 2.83
CA LEU A 39 -2.91 11.95 3.39
C LEU A 39 -3.05 13.02 2.30
N GLU A 40 -2.35 12.87 1.18
CA GLU A 40 -2.53 13.76 0.01
C GLU A 40 -3.95 13.72 -0.55
N ILE A 41 -4.57 12.53 -0.58
CA ILE A 41 -5.94 12.34 -1.08
C ILE A 41 -6.96 12.93 -0.12
N ILE A 42 -6.73 12.82 1.18
CA ILE A 42 -7.54 13.49 2.22
C ILE A 42 -7.52 15.01 2.00
N GLU A 43 -6.35 15.59 1.75
CA GLU A 43 -6.21 17.04 1.53
C GLU A 43 -6.79 17.51 0.19
N SER A 44 -6.58 16.74 -0.89
CA SER A 44 -7.00 17.12 -2.25
C SER A 44 -8.44 16.73 -2.59
N GLY A 45 -8.97 15.68 -1.97
CA GLY A 45 -10.21 15.01 -2.36
C GLY A 45 -10.10 14.20 -3.66
N GLU A 46 -8.92 14.12 -4.28
CA GLU A 46 -8.74 13.48 -5.59
C GLU A 46 -8.36 12.00 -5.44
N ARG A 47 -9.32 11.10 -5.69
CA ARG A 47 -9.08 9.65 -5.76
C ARG A 47 -8.07 9.27 -6.85
N LYS A 48 -7.20 8.29 -6.57
CA LYS A 48 -6.21 7.78 -7.54
C LYS A 48 -5.94 6.28 -7.38
N THR A 49 -5.49 5.66 -8.46
CA THR A 49 -4.92 4.31 -8.44
C THR A 49 -3.40 4.40 -8.46
N VAL A 50 -2.74 3.79 -7.49
CA VAL A 50 -1.28 3.77 -7.35
C VAL A 50 -0.78 2.34 -7.50
N SER A 51 0.25 2.16 -8.32
CA SER A 51 0.90 0.88 -8.52
C SER A 51 2.23 0.85 -7.77
N PHE A 52 2.36 -0.06 -6.81
CA PHE A 52 3.62 -0.30 -6.11
C PHE A 52 4.21 -1.63 -6.61
N GLY A 53 5.41 -1.58 -7.17
CA GLY A 53 6.14 -2.77 -7.61
C GLY A 53 7.59 -2.69 -7.19
N TYR A 54 8.12 -3.76 -6.63
CA TYR A 54 9.56 -3.95 -6.51
C TYR A 54 10.00 -4.79 -7.71
N SER A 55 10.90 -4.25 -8.53
CA SER A 55 11.54 -5.03 -9.59
C SER A 55 12.49 -6.04 -8.97
N ASP A 56 12.61 -7.20 -9.61
CA ASP A 56 13.50 -8.29 -9.17
C ASP A 56 14.97 -7.86 -8.97
N ASP A 57 15.39 -6.75 -9.58
CA ASP A 57 16.76 -6.23 -9.54
C ASP A 57 17.15 -5.64 -8.17
N GLU A 58 16.21 -5.13 -7.35
CA GLU A 58 16.49 -4.71 -5.96
C GLU A 58 16.22 -5.84 -4.94
N ALA A 59 15.42 -6.83 -5.31
CA ALA A 59 15.04 -7.95 -4.44
C ALA A 59 16.22 -8.87 -4.09
N PHE A 60 17.19 -8.99 -4.99
CA PHE A 60 18.39 -9.82 -4.81
C PHE A 60 19.40 -9.27 -3.79
N ALA A 61 19.41 -7.96 -3.53
CA ALA A 61 20.38 -7.33 -2.61
C ALA A 61 20.02 -7.53 -1.13
N VAL A 62 18.75 -7.84 -0.81
CA VAL A 62 18.21 -7.91 0.55
C VAL A 62 17.50 -9.22 0.89
N GLY A 63 17.51 -10.22 0.00
CA GLY A 63 16.96 -11.55 0.29
C GLY A 63 15.43 -11.61 0.38
N LEU A 64 14.74 -10.66 -0.24
CA LEU A 64 13.28 -10.63 -0.30
C LEU A 64 12.83 -11.43 -1.53
N THR A 65 12.16 -12.57 -1.30
CA THR A 65 11.65 -13.46 -2.36
C THR A 65 10.27 -13.03 -2.88
N CYS A 66 9.81 -11.84 -2.51
CA CYS A 66 8.45 -11.37 -2.73
C CYS A 66 8.37 -10.45 -3.96
N GLY A 67 8.75 -10.93 -5.15
CA GLY A 67 8.50 -10.19 -6.39
C GLY A 67 6.99 -9.98 -6.62
N GLY A 68 6.60 -8.83 -7.17
CA GLY A 68 5.21 -8.56 -7.55
C GLY A 68 4.83 -7.07 -7.57
N THR A 69 3.72 -6.77 -8.26
CA THR A 69 3.11 -5.44 -8.31
C THR A 69 1.74 -5.48 -7.65
N ILE A 70 1.48 -4.58 -6.73
CA ILE A 70 0.15 -4.32 -6.16
C ILE A 70 -0.42 -3.04 -6.75
N ASN A 71 -1.69 -3.08 -7.13
CA ASN A 71 -2.44 -1.90 -7.57
C ASN A 71 -3.44 -1.55 -6.48
N LEU A 72 -3.38 -0.33 -5.97
CA LEU A 72 -4.24 0.17 -4.91
C LEU A 72 -5.07 1.31 -5.44
N TYR A 73 -6.39 1.19 -5.32
CA TYR A 73 -7.30 2.31 -5.52
C TYR A 73 -7.53 2.96 -4.16
N ILE A 74 -7.25 4.26 -4.06
CA ILE A 74 -7.33 5.03 -2.83
C ILE A 74 -8.32 6.18 -3.06
N GLU A 75 -9.28 6.32 -2.15
CA GLU A 75 -10.32 7.34 -2.21
C GLU A 75 -10.62 7.91 -0.82
N PRO A 76 -11.12 9.16 -0.73
CA PRO A 76 -11.68 9.70 0.50
C PRO A 76 -12.88 8.87 0.97
N PHE A 77 -13.10 8.81 2.29
CA PHE A 77 -14.22 8.09 2.88
C PHE A 77 -15.30 9.09 3.31
N ASP A 78 -16.20 9.44 2.40
CA ASP A 78 -17.12 10.59 2.49
C ASP A 78 -18.62 10.24 2.42
N TRP A 79 -19.00 9.01 2.78
CA TRP A 79 -20.38 8.51 2.76
C TRP A 79 -21.18 8.80 4.04
#